data_AF-A0A2T3WAR2-F1
#
_entry.id   AF-A0A2T3WAR2-F1
#
_cell.length_a   1.000
_cell.length_b   1.000
_cell.length_c   1.000
_cell.angle_alpha   90.00
_cell.angle_beta   90.00
_cell.angle_gamma   90.00
#
_symmetry.space_group_name_H-M   'P 1'
#
loop_
_entity.id
_entity.type
_entity.pdbx_description
1 polymer ?
#
loop_
_entity_poly.entity_id
_entity_poly.type
_entity_poly.pdbx_seq_one_letter_code
_entity_poly.pdbx_strand_id
1 'polypeptide(L)'
;MTAKRKAGGKLARLDVLERAHAARVEEVRAQNWAHLEAALSRLSAADRAAWKDAGQVTEHGAAPGLLARLSVACAHLPEGLPQVAHPAREEAQAWADGPDLPDGVPMTPPPAGRASSFAAYFEACAAWCDGEAVRVPLSADVHRLARWGAALWRFEAALCRVLGGGA
;
A
#
# COMPACT_ATOMS: atom_id res chain seq x y z
N MET A 1 -25.15 51.19 0.74
CA MET A 1 -23.71 50.84 0.69
C MET A 1 -23.44 49.47 1.35
N THR A 2 -24.19 48.41 0.99
CA THR A 2 -24.31 47.21 1.85
C THR A 2 -24.04 45.86 1.16
N ALA A 3 -24.18 45.76 -0.16
CA ALA A 3 -23.94 44.51 -0.90
C ALA A 3 -22.43 44.22 -1.10
N LYS A 4 -21.64 45.24 -1.49
CA LYS A 4 -20.20 45.09 -1.77
C LYS A 4 -19.38 44.68 -0.54
N ARG A 5 -19.73 45.19 0.66
CA ARG A 5 -19.09 44.81 1.94
C ARG A 5 -19.44 43.37 2.37
N LYS A 6 -20.69 42.93 2.14
CA LYS A 6 -21.14 41.56 2.44
C LYS A 6 -20.46 40.52 1.54
N ALA A 7 -20.23 40.84 0.27
CA ALA A 7 -19.51 39.96 -0.66
C ALA A 7 -18.02 39.81 -0.25
N GLY A 8 -17.34 40.91 0.09
CA GLY A 8 -15.95 40.86 0.57
C GLY A 8 -15.76 40.03 1.86
N GLY A 9 -16.71 40.11 2.80
CA GLY A 9 -16.66 39.30 4.02
C GLY A 9 -16.92 37.80 3.79
N LYS A 10 -17.72 37.44 2.78
CA LYS A 10 -17.95 36.03 2.40
C LYS A 10 -16.71 35.42 1.74
N LEU A 11 -16.05 36.16 0.84
CA LEU A 11 -14.81 35.71 0.20
C LEU A 11 -13.69 35.54 1.22
N ALA A 12 -13.48 36.51 2.11
CA ALA A 12 -12.49 36.37 3.18
C ALA A 12 -12.74 35.15 4.10
N ARG A 13 -14.03 34.82 4.35
CA ARG A 13 -14.40 33.62 5.11
C ARG A 13 -14.11 32.33 4.33
N LEU A 14 -14.34 32.34 3.02
CA LEU A 14 -13.98 31.23 2.13
C LEU A 14 -12.47 31.00 2.14
N ASP A 15 -11.66 32.04 1.96
CA ASP A 15 -10.19 31.96 1.95
C ASP A 15 -9.63 31.41 3.27
N VAL A 16 -10.28 31.68 4.40
CA VAL A 16 -9.91 31.12 5.71
C VAL A 16 -10.25 29.63 5.78
N LEU A 17 -11.44 29.24 5.30
CA LEU A 17 -11.86 27.83 5.26
C LEU A 17 -11.02 27.00 4.30
N GLU A 18 -10.66 27.54 3.13
CA GLU A 18 -9.79 26.88 2.16
C GLU A 18 -8.38 26.68 2.71
N ARG A 19 -7.80 27.70 3.37
CA ARG A 19 -6.50 27.55 4.04
C ARG A 19 -6.54 26.54 5.19
N ALA A 20 -7.60 26.56 5.99
CA ALA A 20 -7.77 25.57 7.06
C ALA A 20 -7.94 24.15 6.50
N HIS A 21 -8.65 24.01 5.39
CA HIS A 21 -8.81 22.73 4.69
C HIS A 21 -7.47 22.24 4.12
N ALA A 22 -6.72 23.10 3.42
CA ALA A 22 -5.40 22.76 2.89
C ALA A 22 -4.42 22.35 4.01
N ALA A 23 -4.40 23.09 5.13
CA ALA A 23 -3.58 22.73 6.29
C ALA A 23 -3.95 21.35 6.86
N ARG A 24 -5.25 21.04 6.94
CA ARG A 24 -5.73 19.71 7.36
C ARG A 24 -5.32 18.61 6.39
N VAL A 25 -5.39 18.86 5.08
CA VAL A 25 -4.95 17.89 4.07
C VAL A 25 -3.47 17.57 4.23
N GLU A 26 -2.62 18.59 4.43
CA GLU A 26 -1.19 18.40 4.66
C GLU A 26 -0.90 17.67 5.97
N GLU A 27 -1.64 17.95 7.04
CA GLU A 27 -1.51 17.22 8.31
C GLU A 27 -1.85 15.73 8.14
N VAL A 28 -2.94 15.40 7.45
CA VAL A 28 -3.32 14.02 7.17
C VAL A 28 -2.32 13.33 6.25
N ARG A 29 -1.79 14.03 5.25
CA ARG A 29 -0.71 13.50 4.39
C ARG A 29 0.53 13.17 5.21
N ALA A 30 0.96 14.08 6.10
CA ALA A 30 2.09 13.85 6.98
C ALA A 30 1.85 12.65 7.92
N GLN A 31 0.64 12.50 8.46
CA GLN A 31 0.26 11.36 9.28
C GLN A 31 0.30 10.04 8.49
N ASN A 32 -0.33 10.01 7.32
CA ASN A 32 -0.33 8.83 6.45
C ASN A 32 1.11 8.44 6.07
N TRP A 33 1.95 9.43 5.73
CA TRP A 33 3.36 9.22 5.43
C TRP A 33 4.12 8.62 6.62
N ALA A 34 3.90 9.12 7.84
CA ALA A 34 4.50 8.55 9.04
C ALA A 34 4.10 7.08 9.27
N HIS A 35 2.85 6.70 8.95
CA HIS A 35 2.42 5.30 9.02
C HIS A 35 3.14 4.41 7.99
N LEU A 36 3.28 4.89 6.75
CA LEU A 36 4.03 4.18 5.71
C LEU A 36 5.51 4.04 6.08
N GLU A 37 6.14 5.09 6.59
CA GLU A 37 7.54 5.04 7.05
C GLU A 37 7.74 4.06 8.21
N ALA A 38 6.82 4.04 9.18
CA ALA A 38 6.84 3.08 10.28
C ALA A 38 6.63 1.63 9.82
N ALA A 39 5.78 1.41 8.81
CA ALA A 39 5.61 0.10 8.20
C ALA A 39 6.88 -0.33 7.45
N LEU A 40 7.45 0.57 6.63
CA LEU A 40 8.72 0.35 5.94
C LEU A 40 9.85 0.05 6.93
N SER A 41 9.93 0.75 8.07
CA SER A 41 10.97 0.54 9.08
C SER A 41 10.98 -0.87 9.65
N ARG A 42 9.84 -1.56 9.65
CA ARG A 42 9.70 -2.96 10.12
C ARG A 42 10.16 -4.01 9.10
N LEU A 43 10.33 -3.64 7.83
CA LEU A 43 10.82 -4.55 6.80
C LEU A 43 12.30 -4.87 6.99
N SER A 44 12.68 -6.10 6.65
CA SER A 44 14.08 -6.49 6.50
C SER A 44 14.79 -5.62 5.45
N ALA A 45 16.12 -5.56 5.48
CA ALA A 45 16.87 -4.81 4.49
C ALA A 45 16.62 -5.33 3.06
N ALA A 46 16.45 -6.64 2.89
CA ALA A 46 16.17 -7.27 1.61
C ALA A 46 14.76 -6.93 1.09
N ASP A 47 13.74 -7.05 1.94
CA ASP A 47 12.36 -6.71 1.56
C ASP A 47 12.23 -5.23 1.23
N ARG A 48 12.88 -4.36 2.02
CA ARG A 48 12.88 -2.91 1.75
C ARG A 48 13.55 -2.57 0.41
N ALA A 49 14.63 -3.26 0.06
CA ALA A 49 15.28 -3.10 -1.23
C ALA A 49 14.36 -3.56 -2.37
N ALA A 50 13.69 -4.71 -2.21
CA ALA A 50 12.73 -5.22 -3.19
C ALA A 50 11.49 -4.32 -3.34
N TRP A 51 10.97 -3.76 -2.25
CA TRP A 51 9.86 -2.81 -2.27
C TRP A 51 10.23 -1.53 -3.03
N LYS A 52 11.42 -0.96 -2.75
CA LYS A 52 11.92 0.21 -3.48
C LYS A 52 12.15 -0.09 -4.95
N ASP A 53 12.71 -1.26 -5.26
CA ASP A 53 12.95 -1.70 -6.62
C ASP A 53 11.64 -1.83 -7.42
N ALA A 54 10.59 -2.38 -6.80
CA ALA A 54 9.26 -2.44 -7.40
C ALA A 54 8.74 -1.03 -7.74
N GLY A 55 8.72 -0.11 -6.78
CA GLY A 55 8.26 1.27 -6.99
C GLY A 55 9.06 2.02 -8.07
N GLN A 56 10.39 1.87 -8.10
CA GLN A 56 11.23 2.46 -9.14
C GLN A 56 10.85 1.97 -10.55
N VAL A 57 10.46 0.71 -10.69
CA VAL A 57 10.04 0.18 -11.99
C VAL A 57 8.61 0.58 -12.33
N THR A 58 7.66 0.41 -11.40
CA THR A 58 6.22 0.58 -11.67
C THR A 58 5.81 2.05 -11.76
N GLU A 59 6.40 2.93 -10.95
CA GLU A 59 6.02 4.34 -10.86
C GLU A 59 6.97 5.25 -11.63
N HIS A 60 8.27 4.90 -11.68
CA HIS A 60 9.31 5.75 -12.27
C HIS A 60 9.91 5.21 -13.57
N GLY A 61 9.47 4.04 -14.04
CA GLY A 61 9.91 3.47 -15.31
C GLY A 61 11.40 3.15 -15.39
N ALA A 62 12.06 2.90 -14.24
CA ALA A 62 13.52 2.71 -14.15
C ALA A 62 14.05 1.51 -14.97
N ALA A 63 13.18 0.59 -15.41
CA ALA A 63 13.52 -0.53 -16.27
C ALA A 63 12.54 -0.64 -17.45
N PRO A 64 12.76 0.12 -18.55
CA PRO A 64 11.92 0.07 -19.73
C PRO A 64 11.78 -1.37 -20.27
N GLY A 65 10.54 -1.76 -20.59
CA GLY A 65 10.22 -3.10 -21.10
C GLY A 65 10.24 -4.24 -20.07
N LEU A 66 10.65 -4.00 -18.82
CA LEU A 66 10.59 -5.04 -17.78
C LEU A 66 9.16 -5.48 -17.47
N LEU A 67 8.22 -4.53 -17.33
CA LEU A 67 6.80 -4.86 -17.10
C LEU A 67 6.20 -5.69 -18.24
N ALA A 68 6.60 -5.43 -19.48
CA ALA A 68 6.18 -6.22 -20.63
C ALA A 68 6.73 -7.66 -20.57
N ARG A 69 8.02 -7.84 -20.22
CA ARG A 69 8.60 -9.17 -20.05
C ARG A 69 7.96 -9.93 -18.88
N LEU A 70 7.68 -9.23 -17.77
CA LEU A 70 6.97 -9.79 -16.62
C LEU A 70 5.56 -10.24 -17.00
N SER A 71 4.81 -9.43 -17.74
CA SER A 71 3.47 -9.79 -18.23
C SER A 71 3.50 -11.06 -19.08
N VAL A 72 4.46 -11.19 -20.00
CA VAL A 72 4.66 -12.42 -20.79
C VAL A 72 5.02 -13.61 -19.90
N ALA A 73 5.92 -13.42 -18.93
CA ALA A 73 6.32 -14.48 -18.01
C ALA A 73 5.15 -14.95 -17.12
N CYS A 74 4.24 -14.06 -16.75
CA CYS A 74 3.04 -14.36 -15.98
C CYS A 74 1.90 -14.94 -16.80
N ALA A 75 1.88 -14.77 -18.12
CA ALA A 75 0.80 -15.24 -18.99
C ALA A 75 0.63 -16.77 -18.98
N HIS A 76 1.65 -17.50 -18.53
CA HIS A 76 1.60 -18.96 -18.39
C HIS A 76 1.11 -19.45 -17.02
N LEU A 77 0.88 -18.54 -16.07
CA LEU A 77 0.34 -18.89 -14.77
C LEU A 77 -1.15 -19.24 -14.92
N PRO A 78 -1.62 -20.31 -14.26
CA PRO A 78 -3.03 -20.71 -14.35
C PRO A 78 -3.96 -19.60 -13.84
N GLU A 79 -5.13 -19.48 -14.47
CA GLU A 79 -6.20 -18.61 -13.96
C GLU A 79 -6.59 -19.09 -12.55
N GLY A 80 -6.31 -18.25 -11.55
CA GLY A 80 -6.37 -18.65 -10.14
C GLY A 80 -5.03 -19.18 -9.65
N LEU A 81 -4.10 -18.25 -9.38
CA LEU A 81 -2.93 -18.55 -8.56
C LEU A 81 -3.38 -19.22 -7.24
N PRO A 82 -2.58 -20.16 -6.69
CA PRO A 82 -2.92 -20.85 -5.45
C PRO A 82 -3.37 -19.83 -4.40
N GLN A 83 -4.66 -19.90 -4.04
CA GLN A 83 -5.22 -19.00 -3.08
C GLN A 83 -4.68 -19.39 -1.70
N VAL A 84 -4.02 -18.45 -1.02
CA VAL A 84 -3.55 -18.68 0.35
C VAL A 84 -4.77 -18.93 1.23
N ALA A 85 -4.93 -20.18 1.66
CA ALA A 85 -6.02 -20.60 2.52
C ALA A 85 -5.80 -20.02 3.92
N HIS A 86 -6.53 -18.95 4.25
CA HIS A 86 -6.42 -18.29 5.53
C HIS A 86 -7.81 -17.80 5.98
N PRO A 87 -8.20 -17.99 7.26
CA PRO A 87 -9.55 -17.66 7.74
C PRO A 87 -9.87 -16.16 7.67
N ALA A 88 -8.86 -15.30 7.71
CA ALA A 88 -9.03 -13.85 7.62
C ALA A 88 -8.94 -13.29 6.19
N ARG A 89 -8.79 -14.15 5.16
CA ARG A 89 -8.49 -13.71 3.79
C ARG A 89 -9.50 -12.70 3.25
N GLU A 90 -10.78 -13.02 3.25
CA GLU A 90 -11.80 -12.19 2.61
C GLU A 90 -11.87 -10.80 3.26
N GLU A 91 -11.85 -10.76 4.60
CA GLU A 91 -11.87 -9.51 5.36
C GLU A 91 -10.56 -8.71 5.20
N ALA A 92 -9.41 -9.37 5.17
CA ALA A 92 -8.13 -8.71 5.02
C ALA A 92 -7.95 -8.15 3.60
N GLN A 93 -8.40 -8.88 2.57
CA GLN A 93 -8.44 -8.40 1.19
C GLN A 93 -9.39 -7.21 1.05
N ALA A 94 -10.62 -7.30 1.58
CA ALA A 94 -11.56 -6.18 1.55
C ALA A 94 -11.05 -4.93 2.28
N TRP A 95 -10.22 -5.11 3.31
CA TRP A 95 -9.56 -4.00 4.00
C TRP A 95 -8.42 -3.39 3.15
N ALA A 96 -7.57 -4.22 2.53
CA ALA A 96 -6.48 -3.76 1.67
C ALA A 96 -6.99 -3.10 0.37
N ASP A 97 -8.05 -3.66 -0.22
CA ASP A 97 -8.75 -3.13 -1.40
C ASP A 97 -9.73 -2.00 -1.04
N GLY A 98 -9.58 -1.41 0.15
CA GLY A 98 -10.38 -0.28 0.60
C GLY A 98 -10.40 0.85 -0.46
N PRO A 99 -11.42 1.72 -0.45
CA PRO A 99 -11.58 2.73 -1.49
C PRO A 99 -10.31 3.56 -1.62
N ASP A 100 -9.88 3.83 -2.86
CA ASP A 100 -8.80 4.78 -3.18
C ASP A 100 -9.04 6.05 -2.36
N LEU A 101 -8.23 6.26 -1.32
CA LEU A 101 -8.46 7.33 -0.35
C LEU A 101 -8.04 8.64 -1.02
N PRO A 102 -8.97 9.60 -1.20
CA PRO A 102 -8.60 10.92 -1.70
C PRO A 102 -7.58 11.58 -0.78
N ASP A 103 -6.84 12.53 -1.36
CA ASP A 103 -5.97 13.40 -0.59
C ASP A 103 -6.67 13.99 0.64
N GLY A 104 -6.04 13.85 1.81
CA GLY A 104 -6.57 14.37 3.07
C GLY A 104 -7.54 13.44 3.80
N VAL A 105 -7.69 12.18 3.38
CA VAL A 105 -8.39 11.14 4.15
C VAL A 105 -7.38 10.27 4.91
N PRO A 106 -7.51 10.11 6.24
CA PRO A 106 -6.65 9.23 7.01
C PRO A 106 -6.76 7.78 6.54
N MET A 107 -5.64 7.04 6.59
CA MET A 107 -5.66 5.60 6.37
C MET A 107 -6.61 4.89 7.33
N THR A 108 -7.41 3.97 6.80
CA THR A 108 -8.40 3.23 7.58
C THR A 108 -7.70 2.13 8.40
N PRO A 109 -7.77 2.16 9.73
CA PRO A 109 -7.20 1.09 10.53
C PRO A 109 -7.97 -0.23 10.31
N PRO A 110 -7.31 -1.39 10.49
CA PRO A 110 -8.02 -2.66 10.49
C PRO A 110 -9.09 -2.67 11.60
N PRO A 111 -10.20 -3.43 11.44
CA PRO A 111 -11.22 -3.51 12.48
C PRO A 111 -10.64 -3.95 13.83
N ALA A 112 -11.26 -3.48 14.92
CA ALA A 112 -10.77 -3.74 16.27
C ALA A 112 -10.59 -5.26 16.51
N GLY A 113 -9.39 -5.65 16.99
CA GLY A 113 -9.03 -7.05 17.23
C GLY A 113 -8.67 -7.86 15.98
N ARG A 114 -8.71 -7.30 14.77
CA ARG A 114 -8.39 -8.01 13.51
C ARG A 114 -6.98 -7.78 12.99
N ALA A 115 -6.27 -6.77 13.50
CA ALA A 115 -4.93 -6.40 13.02
C ALA A 115 -3.95 -7.58 12.98
N SER A 116 -3.93 -8.43 14.02
CA SER A 116 -3.06 -9.61 14.08
C SER A 116 -3.45 -10.67 13.04
N SER A 117 -4.75 -10.93 12.86
CA SER A 117 -5.23 -11.90 11.89
C SER A 117 -5.02 -11.44 10.44
N PHE A 118 -5.12 -10.14 10.17
CA PHE A 118 -4.84 -9.59 8.84
C PHE A 118 -3.35 -9.62 8.56
N ALA A 119 -2.52 -9.20 9.52
CA ALA A 119 -1.08 -9.32 9.39
C ALA A 119 -0.64 -10.79 9.15
N ALA A 120 -1.22 -11.75 9.86
CA ALA A 120 -0.94 -13.17 9.65
C ALA A 120 -1.32 -13.65 8.23
N TYR A 121 -2.44 -13.16 7.68
CA TYR A 121 -2.83 -13.44 6.31
C TYR A 121 -1.78 -12.93 5.31
N PHE A 122 -1.37 -11.67 5.44
CA PHE A 122 -0.39 -11.08 4.53
C PHE A 122 0.99 -11.74 4.66
N GLU A 123 1.43 -12.12 5.86
CA GLU A 123 2.65 -12.91 6.03
C GLU A 123 2.55 -14.29 5.36
N ALA A 124 1.37 -14.93 5.38
CA ALA A 124 1.15 -16.18 4.67
C ALA A 124 1.22 -15.99 3.14
N CYS A 125 0.73 -14.86 2.62
CA CYS A 125 0.93 -14.46 1.21
C CYS A 125 2.40 -14.22 0.87
N ALA A 126 3.16 -13.57 1.76
CA ALA A 126 4.59 -13.37 1.58
C ALA A 126 5.35 -14.70 1.55
N ALA A 127 5.04 -15.62 2.48
CA ALA A 127 5.64 -16.94 2.53
C ALA A 127 5.33 -17.79 1.29
N TRP A 128 4.13 -17.64 0.72
CA TRP A 128 3.80 -18.25 -0.57
C TRP A 128 4.68 -17.69 -1.70
N CYS A 129 4.86 -16.37 -1.78
CA CYS A 129 5.76 -15.75 -2.75
C CYS A 129 7.21 -16.22 -2.59
N ASP A 130 7.72 -16.33 -1.36
CA ASP A 130 9.06 -16.89 -1.11
C ASP A 130 9.18 -18.34 -1.57
N GLY A 131 8.13 -19.15 -1.35
CA GLY A 131 8.05 -20.53 -1.83
C GLY A 131 8.09 -20.61 -3.35
N GLU A 132 7.38 -19.73 -4.05
CA GLU A 132 7.44 -19.62 -5.51
C GLU A 132 8.80 -19.14 -5.99
N ALA A 133 9.46 -18.23 -5.25
CA ALA A 133 10.78 -17.69 -5.59
C ALA A 133 11.89 -18.76 -5.63
N VAL A 134 11.68 -19.96 -5.07
CA VAL A 134 12.65 -21.06 -5.07
C VAL A 134 12.28 -22.21 -6.02
N ARG A 135 11.15 -22.12 -6.74
CA ARG A 135 10.75 -23.15 -7.73
C ARG A 135 11.58 -23.04 -9.02
N VAL A 136 11.96 -24.19 -9.58
CA VAL A 136 12.87 -24.35 -10.72
C VAL A 136 12.11 -24.44 -12.06
N PRO A 137 12.61 -23.94 -13.20
CA PRO A 137 13.51 -22.80 -13.41
C PRO A 137 12.67 -21.57 -13.76
N LEU A 138 12.37 -20.73 -12.77
CA LEU A 138 11.75 -19.44 -13.03
C LEU A 138 12.79 -18.49 -13.65
N SER A 139 12.38 -17.65 -14.61
CA SER A 139 13.28 -16.65 -15.18
C SER A 139 13.71 -15.65 -14.09
N ALA A 140 14.83 -14.94 -14.29
CA ALA A 140 15.26 -13.88 -13.37
C ALA A 140 14.16 -12.83 -13.11
N ASP A 141 13.33 -12.56 -14.13
CA ASP A 141 12.18 -11.67 -14.03
C ASP A 141 11.11 -12.25 -13.08
N VAL A 142 10.81 -13.54 -13.13
CA VAL A 142 9.86 -14.15 -12.19
C VAL A 142 10.42 -14.21 -10.77
N HIS A 143 11.72 -14.49 -10.58
CA HIS A 143 12.35 -14.40 -9.26
C HIS A 143 12.31 -12.97 -8.70
N ARG A 144 12.42 -11.96 -9.57
CA ARG A 144 12.26 -10.56 -9.18
C ARG A 144 10.81 -10.27 -8.78
N LEU A 145 9.84 -10.74 -9.55
CA LEU A 145 8.42 -10.58 -9.25
C LEU A 145 8.02 -11.24 -7.93
N ALA A 146 8.48 -12.46 -7.67
CA ALA A 146 8.20 -13.17 -6.43
C ALA A 146 8.75 -12.40 -5.22
N ARG A 147 9.96 -11.83 -5.33
CA ARG A 147 10.54 -10.96 -4.29
C ARG A 147 9.75 -9.66 -4.11
N TRP A 148 9.29 -9.04 -5.19
CA TRP A 148 8.42 -7.86 -5.10
C TRP A 148 7.11 -8.19 -4.40
N GLY A 149 6.46 -9.29 -4.78
CA GLY A 149 5.23 -9.76 -4.15
C GLY A 149 5.43 -10.03 -2.66
N ALA A 150 6.49 -10.75 -2.28
CA ALA A 150 6.79 -11.02 -0.87
C ALA A 150 7.01 -9.72 -0.06
N ALA A 151 7.76 -8.77 -0.62
CA ALA A 151 8.02 -7.49 0.03
C ALA A 151 6.75 -6.62 0.18
N LEU A 152 5.88 -6.60 -0.84
CA LEU A 152 4.58 -5.91 -0.77
C LEU A 152 3.67 -6.53 0.29
N TRP A 153 3.55 -7.85 0.34
CA TRP A 153 2.75 -8.52 1.36
C TRP A 153 3.27 -8.29 2.78
N ARG A 154 4.59 -8.33 2.98
CA ARG A 154 5.19 -7.97 4.29
C ARG A 154 4.95 -6.51 4.66
N PHE A 155 4.96 -5.63 3.67
CA PHE A 155 4.62 -4.23 3.88
C PHE A 155 3.18 -4.08 4.37
N GLU A 156 2.21 -4.74 3.74
CA GLU A 156 0.81 -4.76 4.20
C GLU A 156 0.66 -5.33 5.61
N ALA A 157 1.38 -6.41 5.93
CA ALA A 157 1.41 -6.97 7.28
C ALA A 157 1.95 -5.95 8.31
N ALA A 158 3.04 -5.26 7.97
CA ALA A 158 3.63 -4.23 8.82
C ALA A 158 2.69 -3.03 8.99
N LEU A 159 2.03 -2.58 7.93
CA LEU A 159 1.07 -1.48 7.93
C LEU A 159 -0.17 -1.80 8.77
N CYS A 160 -0.71 -3.02 8.64
CA CYS A 160 -1.77 -3.55 9.50
C CYS A 160 -1.40 -3.42 10.99
N ARG A 161 -0.18 -3.82 11.36
CA ARG A 161 0.31 -3.71 12.74
C ARG A 161 0.42 -2.24 13.16
N VAL A 162 0.98 -1.36 12.32
CA VAL A 162 1.13 0.08 12.64
C VAL A 162 -0.24 0.72 12.89
N LEU A 163 -1.18 0.54 11.96
CA LEU A 163 -2.51 1.15 12.06
C LEU A 163 -3.37 0.51 13.16
N GLY A 164 -3.17 -0.78 13.42
CA GLY A 164 -3.84 -1.51 14.50
C GLY A 164 -3.27 -1.25 15.90
N GLY A 165 -2.24 -0.41 16.04
CA GLY A 165 -1.58 -0.13 17.32
C GLY A 165 -0.73 -1.28 17.86
N GLY A 166 -0.43 -2.28 17.03
CA GLY A 166 0.47 -3.38 17.36
C GLY A 166 1.93 -2.94 17.22
N ALA A 167 2.72 -3.16 18.27
CA ALA A 167 4.18 -2.98 18.27
C ALA A 167 4.87 -3.95 17.29
#